data_AF-A0A5Q4EUS4-F1
#
_entry.id   AF-A0A5Q4EUS4-F1
#
_cell.length_a   1.000
_cell.length_b   1.000
_cell.length_c   1.000
_cell.angle_alpha   90.00
_cell.angle_beta   90.00
_cell.angle_gamma   90.00
#
_symmetry.space_group_name_H-M   'P 1'
#
loop_
_entity.id
_entity.type
_entity.pdbx_description
1 polymer ?
#
loop_
_entity_poly.entity_id
_entity_poly.type
_entity_poly.pdbx_seq_one_letter_code
_entity_poly.pdbx_strand_id
1 'polypeptide(L)'
;MLALDTATENCSAALWLGGEVRLRSHVSPREHSARLLGMVDALLAEAGLGLRDLDALAFGRGPGGFTGVRIAASVAQGLALGAGLGLVAVSDLQALAWRAWAQHRWPRVLAVLDARMGELYVASCEFEASGRLVAAGAECLLAPEALTLPVGRWCGAGPGWAAHPEALAAVAAGLDGCDAGLFPDAGAVATLAAARLAGGEVPIDAAEVAPVYLRNRVATPRGGG
;
A
#
# COMPACT_ATOMS: atom_id res chain seq x y z
N MET A 1 -13.82 5.17 9.46
CA MET A 1 -13.43 4.55 8.16
C MET A 1 -12.77 3.19 8.41
N LEU A 2 -13.08 2.18 7.60
CA LEU A 2 -12.43 0.86 7.63
C LEU A 2 -11.45 0.74 6.45
N ALA A 3 -10.25 0.21 6.68
CA ALA A 3 -9.23 -0.01 5.67
C ALA A 3 -8.80 -1.47 5.58
N LEU A 4 -8.52 -1.95 4.38
CA LEU A 4 -8.09 -3.33 4.11
C LEU A 4 -6.78 -3.35 3.32
N ASP A 5 -5.86 -4.24 3.65
CA ASP A 5 -4.72 -4.55 2.80
C ASP A 5 -4.42 -6.05 2.80
N THR A 6 -4.28 -6.60 1.59
CA THR A 6 -3.86 -7.98 1.34
C THR A 6 -2.88 -8.06 0.17
N ALA A 7 -2.23 -6.95 -0.20
CA ALA A 7 -1.36 -6.89 -1.38
C ALA A 7 -0.07 -7.72 -1.22
N THR A 8 0.38 -7.98 0.01
CA THR A 8 1.60 -8.74 0.31
C THR A 8 1.31 -9.94 1.21
N GLU A 9 2.35 -10.61 1.71
CA GLU A 9 2.23 -11.67 2.71
C GLU A 9 1.55 -11.18 4.01
N ASN A 10 1.55 -9.87 4.27
CA ASN A 10 0.82 -9.28 5.38
C ASN A 10 -0.66 -9.08 5.02
N CYS A 11 -1.55 -9.85 5.66
CA CYS A 11 -2.99 -9.63 5.62
C CYS A 11 -3.38 -8.70 6.78
N SER A 12 -4.05 -7.59 6.50
CA SER A 12 -4.43 -6.65 7.55
C SER A 12 -5.74 -5.91 7.30
N ALA A 13 -6.38 -5.53 8.39
CA ALA A 13 -7.52 -4.63 8.43
C ALA A 13 -7.30 -3.58 9.52
N ALA A 14 -7.77 -2.36 9.30
CA ALA A 14 -7.66 -1.29 10.27
C ALA A 14 -8.93 -0.46 10.36
N LEU A 15 -9.27 -0.03 11.57
CA LEU A 15 -10.34 0.92 11.81
C LEU A 15 -9.72 2.27 12.19
N TRP A 16 -10.07 3.31 11.44
CA TRP A 16 -9.69 4.69 11.72
C TRP A 16 -10.87 5.44 12.33
N LEU A 17 -10.66 5.97 13.53
CA LEU A 17 -11.65 6.72 14.33
C LEU A 17 -11.02 8.01 14.86
N GLY A 18 -11.37 9.15 14.27
CA GLY A 18 -10.98 10.47 14.81
C GLY A 18 -9.46 10.68 14.98
N GLY A 19 -8.64 10.04 14.14
CA GLY A 19 -7.18 10.09 14.21
C GLY A 19 -6.51 8.88 14.86
N GLU A 20 -7.28 8.00 15.53
CA GLU A 20 -6.77 6.74 16.08
C GLU A 20 -6.87 5.62 15.04
N VAL A 21 -5.82 4.80 14.94
CA VAL A 21 -5.79 3.58 14.11
C VAL A 21 -5.79 2.36 15.01
N ARG A 22 -6.80 1.50 14.86
CA ARG A 22 -6.82 0.15 15.43
C ARG A 22 -6.49 -0.85 14.34
N LEU A 23 -5.34 -1.51 14.44
CA LEU A 23 -4.82 -2.41 13.42
C LEU A 23 -4.92 -3.87 13.85
N ARG A 24 -5.37 -4.72 12.93
CA ARG A 24 -5.17 -6.17 12.98
C ARG A 24 -4.36 -6.59 11.77
N SER A 25 -3.28 -7.33 12.01
CA SER A 25 -2.40 -7.81 10.96
C SER A 25 -1.95 -9.23 11.25
N HIS A 26 -1.78 -10.01 10.20
CA HIS A 26 -1.22 -11.35 10.28
C HIS A 26 -0.39 -11.62 9.02
N VAL A 27 0.89 -11.92 9.20
CA VAL A 27 1.78 -12.29 8.11
C VAL A 27 1.61 -13.78 7.84
N SER A 28 0.89 -14.11 6.77
CA SER A 28 0.72 -15.48 6.30
C SER A 28 0.43 -15.50 4.80
N PRO A 29 1.22 -16.21 3.97
CA PRO A 29 1.12 -16.15 2.51
C PRO A 29 -0.14 -16.81 1.91
N ARG A 30 -0.97 -17.51 2.71
CA ARG A 30 -2.09 -18.34 2.18
C ARG A 30 -3.42 -18.19 2.90
N GLU A 31 -3.51 -17.34 3.93
CA GLU A 31 -4.71 -17.27 4.79
C GLU A 31 -5.52 -15.97 4.62
N HIS A 32 -5.21 -15.14 3.62
CA HIS A 32 -5.82 -13.82 3.47
C HIS A 32 -7.35 -13.84 3.45
N SER A 33 -7.95 -14.65 2.59
CA SER A 33 -9.42 -14.74 2.47
C SER A 33 -10.10 -15.34 3.71
N ALA A 34 -9.43 -16.24 4.42
CA ALA A 34 -9.97 -16.89 5.62
C ALA A 34 -9.92 -15.97 6.85
N ARG A 35 -9.03 -14.97 6.87
CA ARG A 35 -8.78 -14.13 8.04
C ARG A 35 -9.38 -12.73 7.93
N LEU A 36 -9.44 -12.15 6.72
CA LEU A 36 -9.72 -10.73 6.54
C LEU A 36 -11.07 -10.32 7.14
N LEU A 37 -12.15 -11.04 6.83
CA LEU A 37 -13.48 -10.73 7.38
C LEU A 37 -13.54 -10.89 8.89
N GLY A 38 -12.87 -11.91 9.46
CA GLY A 38 -12.78 -12.06 10.91
C GLY A 38 -12.03 -10.91 11.60
N MET A 39 -11.02 -10.33 10.93
CA MET A 39 -10.35 -9.12 11.44
C MET A 39 -11.28 -7.90 11.41
N VAL A 40 -12.06 -7.75 10.33
CA VAL A 40 -13.07 -6.69 10.19
C VAL A 40 -14.13 -6.80 11.29
N ASP A 41 -14.71 -7.99 11.46
CA ASP A 41 -15.74 -8.26 12.47
C ASP A 41 -15.22 -7.94 13.87
N ALA A 42 -14.00 -8.37 14.21
CA ALA A 42 -13.40 -8.10 15.50
C ALA A 42 -13.18 -6.60 15.74
N LEU A 43 -12.67 -5.86 14.74
CA LEU A 43 -12.46 -4.41 14.85
C LEU A 43 -13.78 -3.65 15.07
N LEU A 44 -14.82 -4.01 14.32
CA LEU A 44 -16.13 -3.39 14.41
C LEU A 44 -16.81 -3.72 15.76
N ALA A 45 -16.76 -4.98 16.18
CA ALA A 45 -17.31 -5.43 17.45
C ALA A 45 -16.64 -4.73 18.66
N GLU A 46 -15.32 -4.60 18.65
CA GLU A 46 -14.57 -3.89 19.70
C GLU A 46 -14.84 -2.39 19.74
N ALA A 47 -15.22 -1.80 18.60
CA ALA A 47 -15.64 -0.41 18.53
C ALA A 47 -17.13 -0.20 18.85
N GLY A 48 -17.92 -1.28 18.92
CA GLY A 48 -19.38 -1.20 19.03
C GLY A 48 -20.05 -0.56 17.81
N LEU A 49 -19.43 -0.70 16.63
CA LEU A 49 -19.89 -0.11 15.37
C LEU A 49 -20.34 -1.19 14.39
N GLY A 50 -21.29 -0.86 13.53
CA GLY A 50 -21.59 -1.56 12.30
C GLY A 50 -20.95 -0.89 11.09
N LEU A 51 -20.99 -1.55 9.93
CA LEU A 51 -20.48 -0.97 8.68
C LEU A 51 -21.17 0.35 8.32
N ARG A 52 -22.48 0.47 8.58
CA ARG A 52 -23.26 1.68 8.27
C ARG A 52 -22.94 2.88 9.16
N ASP A 53 -22.18 2.69 10.23
CA ASP A 53 -21.72 3.77 11.10
C ASP A 53 -20.40 4.38 10.59
N LEU A 54 -19.83 3.84 9.51
CA LEU A 54 -18.59 4.33 8.91
C LEU A 54 -18.89 5.36 7.83
N ASP A 55 -17.98 6.30 7.62
CA ASP A 55 -18.13 7.31 6.56
C ASP A 55 -17.61 6.84 5.19
N ALA A 56 -16.66 5.91 5.18
CA ALA A 56 -15.99 5.41 3.99
C ALA A 56 -15.25 4.09 4.26
N LEU A 57 -14.88 3.40 3.19
CA LEU A 57 -13.91 2.32 3.19
C LEU A 57 -12.65 2.70 2.40
N ALA A 58 -11.51 2.13 2.77
CA ALA A 58 -10.26 2.26 2.03
C ALA A 58 -9.64 0.90 1.76
N PHE A 59 -8.82 0.78 0.72
CA PHE A 59 -8.11 -0.45 0.44
C PHE A 59 -6.78 -0.23 -0.27
N GLY A 60 -5.82 -1.14 -0.04
CA GLY A 60 -4.60 -1.27 -0.83
C GLY A 60 -4.93 -1.70 -2.26
N ARG A 61 -4.68 -0.82 -3.24
CA ARG A 61 -4.99 -1.05 -4.67
C ARG A 61 -3.86 -1.74 -5.44
N GLY A 62 -2.83 -2.20 -4.76
CA GLY A 62 -1.57 -2.65 -5.34
C GLY A 62 -0.58 -1.51 -5.59
N PRO A 63 0.60 -1.84 -6.15
CA PRO A 63 1.00 -3.18 -6.60
C PRO A 63 1.20 -4.21 -5.50
N GLY A 64 1.18 -5.49 -5.88
CA GLY A 64 1.44 -6.62 -4.98
C GLY A 64 1.11 -7.96 -5.62
N GLY A 65 0.93 -8.99 -4.79
CA GLY A 65 0.47 -10.31 -5.20
C GLY A 65 -0.91 -10.24 -5.87
N PHE A 66 -1.01 -10.79 -7.07
CA PHE A 66 -2.20 -10.72 -7.93
C PHE A 66 -3.50 -11.15 -7.23
N THR A 67 -3.46 -12.28 -6.52
CA THR A 67 -4.61 -12.79 -5.75
C THR A 67 -4.92 -11.87 -4.57
N GLY A 68 -3.88 -11.40 -3.88
CA GLY A 68 -3.98 -10.53 -2.71
C GLY A 68 -4.68 -9.21 -3.03
N VAL A 69 -4.23 -8.49 -4.05
CA VAL A 69 -4.85 -7.21 -4.46
C VAL A 69 -6.32 -7.38 -4.82
N ARG A 70 -6.69 -8.48 -5.47
CA ARG A 70 -8.09 -8.77 -5.81
C ARG A 70 -8.95 -9.06 -4.58
N ILE A 71 -8.40 -9.75 -3.59
CA ILE A 71 -9.13 -10.02 -2.34
C ILE A 71 -9.48 -8.71 -1.64
N ALA A 72 -8.52 -7.81 -1.43
CA ALA A 72 -8.77 -6.50 -0.80
C ALA A 72 -9.83 -5.70 -1.58
N ALA A 73 -9.68 -5.58 -2.90
CA ALA A 73 -10.62 -4.84 -3.74
C ALA A 73 -12.03 -5.44 -3.69
N SER A 74 -12.18 -6.76 -3.85
CA SER A 74 -13.48 -7.42 -3.87
C SER A 74 -14.18 -7.39 -2.52
N VAL A 75 -13.45 -7.56 -1.42
CA VAL A 75 -14.03 -7.47 -0.06
C VAL A 75 -14.42 -6.02 0.23
N ALA A 76 -13.56 -5.04 -0.06
CA ALA A 76 -13.87 -3.62 0.11
C ALA A 76 -15.12 -3.24 -0.69
N GLN A 77 -15.20 -3.66 -1.95
CA GLN A 77 -16.35 -3.43 -2.82
C GLN A 77 -17.65 -4.05 -2.29
N GLY A 78 -17.61 -5.32 -1.88
CA GLY A 78 -18.79 -6.00 -1.32
C GLY A 78 -19.31 -5.34 -0.05
N LEU A 79 -18.42 -4.98 0.88
CA LEU A 79 -18.77 -4.28 2.12
C LEU A 79 -19.32 -2.88 1.83
N ALA A 80 -18.67 -2.12 0.94
CA ALA A 80 -19.08 -0.78 0.57
C ALA A 80 -20.45 -0.75 -0.11
N LEU A 81 -20.71 -1.67 -1.05
CA LEU A 81 -22.02 -1.82 -1.69
C LEU A 81 -23.13 -2.16 -0.68
N GLY A 82 -22.86 -3.08 0.25
CA GLY A 82 -23.84 -3.48 1.27
C GLY A 82 -24.16 -2.37 2.28
N ALA A 83 -23.21 -1.47 2.53
CA ALA A 83 -23.35 -0.37 3.48
C ALA A 83 -23.72 0.97 2.83
N GLY A 84 -23.66 1.09 1.50
CA GLY A 84 -23.87 2.35 0.79
C GLY A 84 -22.71 3.35 0.98
N LEU A 85 -21.48 2.84 1.04
CA LEU A 85 -20.28 3.62 1.31
C LEU A 85 -19.41 3.80 0.07
N GLY A 86 -18.67 4.90 0.03
CA GLY A 86 -17.65 5.14 -0.98
C GLY A 86 -16.29 4.51 -0.62
N LEU A 87 -15.43 4.38 -1.63
CA LEU A 87 -14.13 3.74 -1.54
C LEU A 87 -12.95 4.67 -1.83
N VAL A 88 -11.88 4.53 -1.05
CA VAL A 88 -10.60 5.21 -1.27
C VAL A 88 -9.52 4.19 -1.59
N ALA A 89 -9.03 4.21 -2.83
CA ALA A 89 -7.98 3.30 -3.31
C ALA A 89 -6.59 3.90 -3.01
N VAL A 90 -5.79 3.24 -2.17
CA VAL A 90 -4.45 3.70 -1.75
C VAL A 90 -3.35 2.79 -2.32
N SER A 91 -2.26 3.39 -2.79
CA SER A 91 -1.11 2.63 -3.29
C SER A 91 -0.40 1.88 -2.18
N ASP A 92 -0.09 0.60 -2.41
CA ASP A 92 0.67 -0.21 -1.45
C ASP A 92 2.14 0.22 -1.33
N LEU A 93 2.70 0.80 -2.39
CA LEU A 93 4.05 1.39 -2.32
C LEU A 93 4.05 2.66 -1.45
N GLN A 94 3.00 3.48 -1.56
CA GLN A 94 2.85 4.65 -0.68
C GLN A 94 2.57 4.23 0.77
N ALA A 95 1.74 3.21 0.99
CA ALA A 95 1.47 2.66 2.31
C ALA A 95 2.75 2.12 2.97
N LEU A 96 3.55 1.34 2.23
CA LEU A 96 4.87 0.87 2.66
C LEU A 96 5.82 2.03 2.98
N ALA A 97 5.90 3.02 2.09
CA ALA A 97 6.74 4.19 2.32
C ALA A 97 6.31 4.99 3.57
N TRP A 98 5.00 5.14 3.78
CA TRP A 98 4.47 5.81 4.97
C TRP A 98 4.82 5.04 6.24
N ARG A 99 4.75 3.71 6.24
CA ARG A 99 5.20 2.91 7.38
C ARG A 99 6.68 3.13 7.69
N ALA A 100 7.52 3.23 6.66
CA ALA A 100 8.95 3.49 6.85
C ALA A 100 9.17 4.87 7.48
N TRP A 101 8.43 5.89 7.05
CA TRP A 101 8.42 7.19 7.72
C TRP A 101 7.87 7.10 9.15
N ALA A 102 6.81 6.33 9.38
CA ALA A 102 6.17 6.18 10.68
C ALA A 102 7.11 5.52 11.71
N GLN A 103 7.95 4.60 11.27
CA GLN A 103 8.89 3.85 12.12
C GLN A 103 10.25 4.56 12.26
N HIS A 104 10.78 5.12 11.16
CA HIS A 104 12.16 5.61 11.10
C HIS A 104 12.29 7.12 10.88
N ARG A 105 11.19 7.83 10.63
CA ARG A 105 11.16 9.27 10.28
C ARG A 105 11.99 9.62 9.03
N TRP A 106 12.17 8.67 8.11
CA TRP A 106 12.86 8.91 6.85
C TRP A 106 12.04 9.84 5.94
N PRO A 107 12.57 11.01 5.56
CA PRO A 107 11.80 11.99 4.77
C PRO A 107 11.72 11.60 3.29
N ARG A 108 12.59 10.71 2.81
CA ARG A 108 12.66 10.24 1.43
C ARG A 108 12.81 8.74 1.41
N VAL A 109 11.79 8.05 0.92
CA VAL A 109 11.72 6.59 0.94
C VAL A 109 11.56 6.06 -0.48
N LEU A 110 12.40 5.12 -0.86
CA LEU A 110 12.26 4.29 -2.03
C LEU A 110 11.61 2.97 -1.60
N ALA A 111 10.29 2.88 -1.80
CA ALA A 111 9.52 1.67 -1.50
C ALA A 111 9.69 0.66 -2.63
N VAL A 112 10.04 -0.57 -2.26
CA VAL A 112 10.34 -1.66 -3.20
C VAL A 112 9.65 -2.95 -2.74
N LEU A 113 8.75 -3.46 -3.58
CA LEU A 113 8.11 -4.77 -3.40
C LEU A 113 8.64 -5.75 -4.45
N ASP A 114 8.78 -7.03 -4.08
CA ASP A 114 9.04 -8.12 -5.01
C ASP A 114 7.82 -8.30 -5.94
N ALA A 115 7.99 -8.08 -7.25
CA ALA A 115 6.94 -8.28 -8.25
C ALA A 115 6.85 -9.74 -8.75
N ARG A 116 7.66 -10.63 -8.18
CA ARG A 116 7.97 -11.98 -8.68
C ARG A 116 8.64 -11.93 -10.04
N MET A 117 9.01 -13.10 -10.57
CA MET A 117 9.59 -13.25 -11.91
C MET A 117 10.84 -12.40 -12.16
N GLY A 118 11.58 -12.04 -11.10
CA GLY A 118 12.80 -11.25 -11.23
C GLY A 118 12.56 -9.75 -11.44
N GLU A 119 11.37 -9.23 -11.12
CA GLU A 119 11.03 -7.81 -11.26
C GLU A 119 10.70 -7.17 -9.90
N LEU A 120 10.74 -5.84 -9.86
CA LEU A 120 10.45 -5.01 -8.70
C LEU A 120 9.31 -4.06 -9.01
N TYR A 121 8.40 -3.90 -8.04
CA TYR A 121 7.53 -2.73 -7.99
C TYR A 121 8.20 -1.64 -7.17
N VAL A 122 8.28 -0.43 -7.73
CA VAL A 122 9.06 0.67 -7.14
C VAL A 122 8.27 1.96 -7.17
N ALA A 123 8.30 2.71 -6.06
CA ALA A 123 7.95 4.13 -6.06
C ALA A 123 8.83 4.91 -5.07
N SER A 124 9.18 6.13 -5.43
CA SER A 124 9.77 7.10 -4.52
C SER A 124 8.67 7.91 -3.82
N CYS A 125 8.85 8.18 -2.53
CA CYS A 125 7.93 9.00 -1.73
C CYS A 125 8.72 9.99 -0.88
N GLU A 126 8.23 11.22 -0.79
CA GLU A 126 8.76 12.26 0.08
C GLU A 126 7.72 12.69 1.11
N PHE A 127 8.14 12.83 2.36
CA PHE A 127 7.31 13.16 3.50
C PHE A 127 7.82 14.40 4.21
N GLU A 128 6.89 15.20 4.71
CA GLU A 128 7.19 16.22 5.70
C GLU A 128 7.47 15.62 7.08
N ALA A 129 7.99 16.43 7.99
CA ALA A 129 8.18 16.05 9.40
C ALA A 129 6.85 15.67 10.10
N SER A 130 5.70 16.09 9.56
CA SER A 130 4.36 15.73 10.01
C SER A 130 3.89 14.35 9.55
N GLY A 131 4.57 13.74 8.57
CA GLY A 131 4.15 12.49 7.93
C GLY A 131 3.21 12.66 6.76
N ARG A 132 2.93 13.91 6.38
CA ARG A 132 2.21 14.22 5.15
C ARG A 132 3.06 13.83 3.94
N LEU A 133 2.51 12.98 3.07
CA LEU A 133 3.06 12.67 1.76
C LEU A 133 2.96 13.93 0.88
N VAL A 134 4.10 14.46 0.44
CA VAL A 134 4.15 15.70 -0.37
C VAL A 134 4.56 15.45 -1.81
N ALA A 135 5.27 14.37 -2.09
CA ALA A 135 5.57 13.94 -3.45
C ALA A 135 5.62 12.42 -3.52
N ALA A 136 5.09 11.87 -4.60
CA ALA A 136 5.25 10.46 -4.95
C ALA A 136 5.63 10.36 -6.44
N GLY A 137 6.68 9.59 -6.72
CA GLY A 137 7.08 9.25 -8.08
C GLY A 137 6.04 8.34 -8.74
N ALA A 138 6.19 8.16 -10.05
CA ALA A 138 5.41 7.16 -10.77
C ALA A 138 5.72 5.75 -10.23
N GLU A 139 4.69 4.93 -10.09
CA GLU A 139 4.86 3.51 -9.78
C GLU A 139 5.39 2.79 -11.01
N CYS A 140 6.52 2.08 -10.86
CA CYS A 140 7.20 1.39 -11.95
C CYS A 140 7.30 -0.12 -11.66
N LEU A 141 7.27 -0.90 -12.73
CA LEU A 141 7.69 -2.31 -12.76
C LEU A 141 9.03 -2.34 -13.52
N LEU A 142 10.09 -2.83 -12.90
CA LEU A 142 11.43 -2.83 -13.49
C LEU A 142 12.27 -4.01 -13.02
N ALA A 143 13.28 -4.39 -13.81
CA ALA A 143 14.29 -5.35 -13.39
C ALA A 143 15.22 -4.73 -12.32
N PRO A 144 15.70 -5.48 -11.31
CA PRO A 144 16.58 -4.98 -10.26
C PRO A 144 17.78 -4.16 -10.76
N GLU A 145 18.38 -4.57 -11.88
CA GLU A 145 19.56 -3.91 -12.47
C GLU A 145 19.24 -2.52 -13.05
N ALA A 146 17.97 -2.26 -13.35
CA ALA A 146 17.51 -0.96 -13.83
C ALA A 146 17.15 0.01 -12.68
N LEU A 147 17.16 -0.46 -11.43
CA LEU A 147 16.87 0.41 -10.29
C LEU A 147 18.01 1.42 -10.10
N THR A 148 17.64 2.68 -10.03
CA THR A 148 18.57 3.78 -9.73
C THR A 148 18.03 4.61 -8.58
N LEU A 149 18.92 5.18 -7.77
CA LEU A 149 18.52 6.15 -6.75
C LEU A 149 18.25 7.50 -7.41
N PRO A 150 17.14 8.17 -7.09
CA PRO A 150 16.97 9.57 -7.45
C PRO A 150 18.05 10.43 -6.78
N VAL A 151 18.30 11.62 -7.33
CA VAL A 151 19.27 12.55 -6.74
C VAL A 151 18.91 12.88 -5.28
N GLY A 152 19.91 12.84 -4.41
CA GLY A 152 19.79 13.17 -2.99
C GLY A 152 19.93 11.96 -2.08
N ARG A 153 19.51 12.13 -0.82
CA ARG A 153 19.60 11.13 0.23
C ARG A 153 18.28 10.38 0.36
N TRP A 154 18.34 9.05 0.24
CA TRP A 154 17.18 8.17 0.21
C TRP A 154 17.36 7.00 1.16
N CYS A 155 16.26 6.51 1.72
CA CYS A 155 16.21 5.25 2.46
C CYS A 155 15.35 4.22 1.71
N GLY A 156 15.65 2.94 1.87
CA GLY A 156 14.91 1.83 1.25
C GLY A 156 13.89 1.22 2.20
N ALA A 157 12.73 0.86 1.70
CA ALA A 157 11.75 0.08 2.46
C ALA A 157 11.14 -1.03 1.61
N GLY A 158 10.92 -2.20 2.20
CA GLY A 158 10.14 -3.27 1.61
C GLY A 158 10.90 -4.56 1.28
N PRO A 159 10.17 -5.70 1.20
CA PRO A 159 10.75 -7.02 0.95
C PRO A 159 11.49 -7.15 -0.39
N GLY A 160 11.24 -6.26 -1.36
CA GLY A 160 11.95 -6.29 -2.63
C GLY A 160 13.47 -6.08 -2.49
N TRP A 161 13.91 -5.36 -1.45
CA TRP A 161 15.33 -5.22 -1.11
C TRP A 161 15.99 -6.52 -0.67
N ALA A 162 15.24 -7.40 0.00
CA ALA A 162 15.72 -8.72 0.44
C ALA A 162 15.57 -9.80 -0.63
N ALA A 163 14.67 -9.61 -1.61
CA ALA A 163 14.44 -10.56 -2.69
C ALA A 163 15.58 -10.61 -3.73
N HIS A 164 16.29 -9.49 -3.92
CA HIS A 164 17.35 -9.34 -4.93
C HIS A 164 18.64 -8.71 -4.35
N PRO A 165 19.25 -9.29 -3.31
CA PRO A 165 20.32 -8.63 -2.55
C PRO A 165 21.58 -8.39 -3.37
N GLU A 166 21.96 -9.31 -4.27
CA GLU A 166 23.14 -9.16 -5.12
C GLU A 166 22.94 -8.07 -6.18
N ALA A 167 21.82 -8.12 -6.90
CA ALA A 167 21.51 -7.15 -7.95
C ALA A 167 21.31 -5.72 -7.42
N LEU A 168 20.81 -5.60 -6.18
CA LEU A 168 20.57 -4.33 -5.53
C LEU A 168 21.73 -3.83 -4.67
N ALA A 169 22.83 -4.57 -4.53
CA ALA A 169 23.89 -4.25 -3.58
C ALA A 169 24.50 -2.85 -3.80
N ALA A 170 24.75 -2.48 -5.06
CA ALA A 170 25.30 -1.18 -5.41
C ALA A 170 24.33 -0.03 -5.10
N VAL A 171 23.05 -0.23 -5.36
CA VAL A 171 21.98 0.75 -5.06
C VAL A 171 21.80 0.87 -3.54
N ALA A 172 21.76 -0.26 -2.83
CA ALA A 172 21.60 -0.31 -1.38
C ALA A 172 22.77 0.36 -0.64
N ALA A 173 23.99 0.27 -1.16
CA ALA A 173 25.15 0.96 -0.60
C ALA A 173 25.05 2.50 -0.65
N GLY A 174 24.20 3.04 -1.53
CA GLY A 174 23.91 4.48 -1.60
C GLY A 174 22.78 4.97 -0.70
N LEU A 175 22.08 4.06 0.01
CA LEU A 175 21.00 4.42 0.92
C LEU A 175 21.53 4.84 2.29
N ASP A 176 20.84 5.78 2.92
CA ASP A 176 21.12 6.16 4.33
C ASP A 176 20.62 5.11 5.34
N GLY A 177 19.71 4.24 4.91
CA GLY A 177 19.11 3.17 5.70
C GLY A 177 18.19 2.31 4.86
N CYS A 178 18.00 1.06 5.24
CA CYS A 178 17.11 0.14 4.55
C CYS A 178 16.37 -0.77 5.54
N ASP A 179 15.05 -0.83 5.44
CA ASP A 179 14.21 -1.78 6.18
C ASP A 179 13.53 -2.75 5.20
N ALA A 180 14.21 -3.87 4.95
CA ALA A 180 13.73 -4.89 4.04
C ALA A 180 12.67 -5.83 4.66
N GLY A 181 12.40 -5.71 5.96
CA GLY A 181 11.39 -6.53 6.66
C GLY A 181 10.00 -5.89 6.72
N LEU A 182 9.87 -4.66 6.22
CA LEU A 182 8.64 -3.89 6.30
C LEU A 182 7.67 -4.24 5.18
N PHE A 183 6.40 -4.48 5.51
CA PHE A 183 5.31 -4.70 4.55
C PHE A 183 4.36 -3.50 4.54
N PRO A 184 3.55 -3.24 3.51
CA PRO A 184 2.38 -2.37 3.67
C PRO A 184 1.42 -2.94 4.72
N ASP A 185 0.54 -2.09 5.26
CA ASP A 185 -0.57 -2.53 6.10
C ASP A 185 -1.79 -1.59 5.97
N ALA A 186 -2.92 -2.09 6.46
CA ALA A 186 -4.18 -1.38 6.46
C ALA A 186 -4.17 -0.10 7.32
N GLY A 187 -3.29 0.00 8.32
CA GLY A 187 -3.17 1.20 9.16
C GLY A 187 -2.59 2.37 8.39
N ALA A 188 -1.56 2.10 7.58
CA ALA A 188 -0.99 3.05 6.64
C ALA A 188 -2.00 3.43 5.54
N VAL A 189 -2.72 2.44 4.98
CA VAL A 189 -3.82 2.68 4.02
C VAL A 189 -4.87 3.61 4.64
N ALA A 190 -5.32 3.35 5.87
CA ALA A 190 -6.30 4.17 6.55
C ALA A 190 -5.80 5.61 6.77
N THR A 191 -4.54 5.75 7.19
CA THR A 191 -3.95 7.07 7.47
C THR A 191 -3.83 7.93 6.21
N LEU A 192 -3.32 7.33 5.13
CA LEU A 192 -3.20 8.01 3.83
C LEU A 192 -4.58 8.33 3.24
N ALA A 193 -5.54 7.42 3.33
CA ALA A 193 -6.91 7.67 2.90
C ALA A 193 -7.57 8.81 3.70
N ALA A 194 -7.40 8.83 5.02
CA ALA A 194 -7.97 9.87 5.87
C ALA A 194 -7.40 11.25 5.52
N ALA A 195 -6.09 11.34 5.25
CA ALA A 195 -5.46 12.56 4.79
C ALA A 195 -6.00 13.04 3.43
N ARG A 196 -6.26 12.13 2.50
CA ARG A 196 -6.85 12.44 1.17
C ARG A 196 -8.29 12.94 1.29
N LEU A 197 -9.11 12.30 2.12
CA LEU A 197 -10.48 12.74 2.39
C LEU A 197 -10.50 14.12 3.07
N ALA A 198 -9.63 14.34 4.05
CA ALA A 198 -9.48 15.66 4.68
C ALA A 198 -8.99 16.74 3.69
N GLY A 199 -8.25 16.34 2.65
CA GLY A 199 -7.84 17.19 1.53
C GLY A 199 -8.93 17.41 0.47
N GLY A 200 -10.13 16.86 0.63
CA GLY A 200 -11.26 17.04 -0.28
C GLY A 200 -11.38 16.01 -1.39
N GLU A 201 -10.63 14.90 -1.33
CA GLU A 201 -10.86 13.78 -2.25
C GLU A 201 -12.26 13.19 -2.03
N VAL A 202 -12.97 12.98 -3.12
CA VAL A 202 -14.29 12.34 -3.10
C VAL A 202 -14.10 10.82 -3.25
N PRO A 203 -14.64 10.00 -2.32
CA PRO A 203 -14.63 8.56 -2.47
C PRO A 203 -15.24 8.08 -3.80
N ILE A 204 -14.67 7.02 -4.36
CA ILE A 204 -15.16 6.37 -5.58
C ILE A 204 -16.45 5.61 -5.24
N ASP A 205 -17.44 5.64 -6.13
CA ASP A 205 -18.62 4.76 -6.01
C ASP A 205 -18.17 3.30 -6.07
N ALA A 206 -18.64 2.48 -5.12
CA ALA A 206 -18.28 1.07 -5.05
C ALA A 206 -18.66 0.29 -6.32
N ALA A 207 -19.69 0.71 -7.07
CA ALA A 207 -20.05 0.10 -8.34
C ALA A 207 -19.02 0.36 -9.46
N GLU A 208 -18.18 1.40 -9.32
CA GLU A 208 -17.23 1.84 -10.34
C GLU A 208 -15.79 1.34 -10.09
N VAL A 209 -15.54 0.66 -8.97
CA VAL A 209 -14.19 0.17 -8.64
C VAL A 209 -13.78 -0.97 -9.57
N ALA A 210 -12.68 -0.74 -10.31
CA ALA A 210 -11.99 -1.75 -11.11
C ALA A 210 -10.58 -2.04 -10.54
N PRO A 211 -10.08 -3.28 -10.64
CA PRO A 211 -8.72 -3.59 -10.17
C PRO A 211 -7.65 -2.87 -11.01
N VAL A 212 -6.65 -2.29 -10.35
CA VAL A 212 -5.51 -1.62 -11.01
C VAL A 212 -4.40 -2.63 -11.29
N TYR A 213 -3.99 -2.76 -12.56
CA TYR A 213 -2.87 -3.64 -12.96
C TYR A 213 -1.73 -2.82 -13.56
N LEU A 214 -0.57 -2.83 -12.89
CA LEU A 214 0.64 -2.18 -13.41
C LEU A 214 1.28 -2.95 -14.59
N ARG A 215 1.04 -4.26 -14.72
CA ARG A 215 1.56 -5.10 -15.82
C ARG A 215 1.08 -4.70 -17.23
N ASN A 216 -0.02 -3.93 -17.35
CA ASN A 216 -0.58 -3.57 -18.66
C ASN A 216 -0.06 -2.23 -19.22
N ARG A 217 0.88 -1.56 -18.54
CA ARG A 217 1.64 -0.47 -19.17
C ARG A 217 2.93 -1.04 -19.76
N VAL A 218 2.78 -1.79 -20.86
CA VAL A 218 3.92 -2.07 -21.73
C VAL A 218 4.39 -0.70 -22.24
N ALA A 219 5.54 -0.23 -21.77
CA ALA A 219 6.25 0.84 -22.45
C ALA A 219 6.53 0.31 -23.86
N THR A 220 5.71 0.74 -24.82
CA THR A 220 6.02 0.51 -26.23
C THR A 220 7.38 1.16 -26.45
N PRO A 221 8.40 0.42 -26.94
CA PRO A 221 9.60 1.08 -27.43
C PRO A 221 9.11 2.04 -28.51
N ARG A 222 9.46 3.32 -28.42
CA ARG A 222 9.30 4.23 -29.55
C ARG A 222 10.16 3.68 -30.70
N GLY A 223 9.53 2.93 -31.59
CA GLY A 223 10.06 2.63 -32.90
C GLY A 223 9.81 3.80 -33.83
N GLY A 224 10.84 4.19 -34.58
CA GLY A 224 10.71 4.91 -35.85
C GLY A 224 11.22 6.34 -35.82
N GLY A 225 12.39 6.55 -36.45
CA GLY A 225 12.99 7.84 -36.77
C GLY A 225 14.49 7.73 -36.96
#